data_AF-A0A2V4DI97-F1
#
_entry.id   AF-A0A2V4DI97-F1
#
_cell.length_a   1.000
_cell.length_b   1.000
_cell.length_c   1.000
_cell.angle_alpha   90.00
_cell.angle_beta   90.00
_cell.angle_gamma   90.00
#
_symmetry.space_group_name_H-M   'P 1'
#
loop_
_entity.id
_entity.type
_entity.pdbx_description
1 polymer ?
#
loop_
_entity_poly.entity_id
_entity_poly.type
_entity_poly.pdbx_seq_one_letter_code
_entity_poly.pdbx_strand_id
1 'polypeptide(L)'
;MIYNVEVGLYYFQYPDQLIHYKMEIIEIISGNCDREVINADLADHQSNQCLSPLGTYYAIDIIIAAVGFVFSISAPISALKQSGKLRISRGWSKNMARLRLVLGVSLITIAVCDAIGLLTTEGQPLDWALVLGIPMPAFLVEVSLLILGVMVIKKAVRRLKSKPKSEFTEPWQMAGASDFRGSLEKKDKGSKKGGVMTVGDLRSALSLDQYEDIFQLGTSTNDDISVGRTCHYCNGQGCTQCDFKGEFM
;
A
#
# COMPACT_ATOMS: atom_id res chain seq x y z
N MET A 1 0.86 14.46 31.00
CA MET A 1 2.21 13.92 31.25
C MET A 1 2.88 13.70 29.91
N ILE A 2 3.89 14.50 29.60
CA ILE A 2 4.81 14.21 28.51
C ILE A 2 5.68 13.09 29.06
N TYR A 3 5.52 11.87 28.54
CA TYR A 3 6.45 10.80 28.86
C TYR A 3 7.82 11.28 28.39
N ASN A 4 8.74 11.51 29.33
CA ASN A 4 10.14 11.69 29.01
C ASN A 4 10.61 10.31 28.54
N VAL A 5 10.57 10.07 27.23
CA VAL A 5 10.99 8.82 26.62
C VAL A 5 12.53 8.86 26.56
N GLU A 6 13.18 8.86 27.72
CA GLU A 6 14.59 8.49 27.87
C GLU A 6 14.67 6.96 27.83
N VAL A 7 14.19 6.36 26.75
CA VAL A 7 14.33 4.92 26.53
C VAL A 7 15.74 4.72 25.98
N GLY A 8 16.61 4.10 26.78
CA GLY A 8 17.93 3.66 26.33
C GLY A 8 19.13 4.48 26.81
N LEU A 9 18.94 5.49 27.67
CA LEU A 9 20.03 6.26 28.29
C LEU A 9 20.00 6.10 29.82
N TYR A 10 21.15 5.75 30.39
CA TYR A 10 21.36 5.65 31.83
C TYR A 10 22.39 6.70 32.28
N TYR A 11 22.20 7.31 33.44
CA TYR A 11 23.18 8.24 34.00
C TYR A 11 23.64 7.73 35.37
N PHE A 12 24.95 7.83 35.61
CA PHE A 12 25.55 7.54 36.90
C PHE A 12 26.43 8.70 37.34
N GLN A 13 26.27 9.11 38.59
CA GLN A 13 27.01 10.22 39.17
C GLN A 13 28.20 9.68 39.95
N TYR A 14 29.39 9.84 39.39
CA TYR A 14 30.64 9.70 40.12
C TYR A 14 30.90 10.97 40.96
N PRO A 15 31.79 10.92 41.97
CA PRO A 15 32.08 12.08 42.82
C PRO A 15 32.47 13.34 42.04
N ASP A 16 33.17 13.16 40.91
CA ASP A 16 33.77 14.25 40.13
C ASP A 16 33.13 14.49 38.76
N GLN A 17 32.22 13.61 38.30
CA GLN A 17 31.64 13.69 36.96
C GLN A 17 30.33 12.91 36.83
N LEU A 18 29.42 13.43 36.00
CA LEU A 18 28.20 12.73 35.59
C LEU A 18 28.47 12.03 34.25
N ILE A 19 28.40 10.70 34.24
CA ILE A 19 28.64 9.90 33.04
C ILE A 19 27.31 9.34 32.51
N HIS A 20 27.14 9.43 31.20
CA HIS A 20 26.01 8.87 30.49
C HIS A 20 26.42 7.55 29.81
N TYR A 21 25.59 6.54 29.99
CA TYR A 21 25.71 5.23 29.37
C TYR A 21 24.51 4.98 28.47
N LYS A 22 24.73 4.22 27.40
CA LYS A 22 23.67 3.61 26.63
C LYS A 22 23.24 2.33 27.33
N MET A 23 21.94 2.10 27.43
CA MET A 23 21.41 0.82 27.89
C MET A 23 21.25 -0.14 26.72
N GLU A 24 21.67 -1.39 26.90
CA GLU A 24 21.47 -2.43 25.90
C GLU A 24 20.00 -2.85 25.84
N ILE A 25 19.38 -2.64 24.67
CA ILE A 25 17.94 -2.80 24.49
C ILE A 25 17.51 -4.26 24.76
N ILE A 26 18.35 -5.23 24.43
CA ILE A 26 18.09 -6.65 24.65
C ILE A 26 17.96 -6.96 26.13
N GLU A 27 18.88 -6.43 26.95
CA GLU A 27 18.90 -6.71 28.39
C GLU A 27 17.81 -5.95 29.15
N ILE A 28 17.35 -4.82 28.61
CA ILE A 28 16.13 -4.16 29.08
C ILE A 28 14.90 -5.02 28.81
N ILE A 29 14.79 -5.59 27.59
CA ILE A 29 13.63 -6.40 27.20
C ILE A 29 13.62 -7.75 27.93
N SER A 30 14.79 -8.33 28.21
CA SER A 30 14.92 -9.58 28.98
C SER A 30 14.50 -9.42 30.45
N GLY A 31 14.48 -8.18 30.97
CA GLY A 31 14.14 -7.89 32.35
C GLY A 31 15.26 -8.23 33.33
N ASN A 32 16.47 -8.51 32.85
CA ASN A 32 17.61 -8.89 33.68
C ASN A 32 18.33 -7.66 34.30
N CYS A 33 18.03 -6.46 33.84
CA CYS A 33 18.68 -5.23 34.30
C CYS A 33 17.94 -4.58 35.46
N ASP A 34 18.42 -4.81 36.69
CA ASP A 34 17.95 -4.08 37.87
C ASP A 34 18.89 -2.92 38.22
N ARG A 35 18.30 -1.81 38.66
CA ARG A 35 19.01 -0.55 38.93
C ARG A 35 19.98 -0.67 40.10
N GLU A 36 19.65 -1.50 41.07
CA GLU A 36 20.44 -1.73 42.28
C GLU A 36 21.76 -2.44 41.95
N VAL A 37 21.69 -3.48 41.12
CA VAL A 37 22.86 -4.23 40.62
C VAL A 37 23.73 -3.33 39.75
N ILE A 38 23.12 -2.57 38.85
CA ILE A 38 23.85 -1.64 37.97
C ILE A 38 24.63 -0.61 38.78
N ASN A 39 24.01 -0.01 39.81
CA ASN A 39 24.69 0.97 40.65
C ASN A 39 25.80 0.37 41.51
N ALA A 40 25.62 -0.88 41.98
CA ALA A 40 26.66 -1.59 42.72
C ALA A 40 27.89 -1.85 41.84
N ASP A 41 27.70 -2.32 40.61
CA ASP A 41 28.78 -2.59 39.67
C ASP A 41 29.50 -1.30 39.23
N LEU A 42 28.75 -0.23 38.97
CA LEU A 42 29.30 1.08 38.61
C LEU A 42 30.09 1.72 39.76
N ALA A 43 29.64 1.53 41.01
CA ALA A 43 30.36 1.99 42.19
C ALA A 43 31.70 1.26 42.37
N ASP A 44 31.76 -0.03 42.03
CA ASP A 44 32.99 -0.82 42.04
C ASP A 44 33.85 -0.66 40.76
N HIS A 45 33.51 0.32 39.91
CA HIS A 45 34.19 0.59 38.63
C HIS A 45 34.21 -0.63 37.68
N GLN A 46 33.26 -1.55 37.83
CA GLN A 46 33.11 -2.70 36.96
C GLN A 46 32.22 -2.38 35.77
N SER A 47 32.49 -3.03 34.63
CA SER A 47 31.62 -2.98 33.46
C SER A 47 30.41 -3.87 33.68
N ASN A 48 29.20 -3.33 33.48
CA ASN A 48 27.96 -4.10 33.54
C ASN A 48 27.48 -4.44 32.12
N GLN A 49 26.99 -5.66 31.90
CA GLN A 49 26.47 -6.15 30.62
C GLN A 49 25.22 -5.38 30.12
N CYS A 50 24.48 -4.75 31.03
CA CYS A 50 23.33 -3.91 30.72
C CYS A 50 23.70 -2.55 30.11
N LEU A 51 24.96 -2.13 30.22
CA LEU A 51 25.42 -0.80 29.86
C LEU A 51 26.57 -0.84 28.87
N SER A 52 26.49 0.03 27.86
CA SER A 52 27.57 0.26 26.91
C SER A 52 27.93 1.74 26.84
N PRO A 53 29.19 2.08 26.52
CA PRO A 53 29.60 3.47 26.36
C PRO A 53 28.91 4.11 25.14
N LEU A 54 28.65 5.42 25.24
CA LEU A 54 28.05 6.18 24.15
C LEU A 54 28.89 6.10 22.87
N GLY A 55 28.22 5.95 21.73
CA GLY A 55 28.87 5.80 20.41
C GLY A 55 29.13 4.36 19.98
N THR A 56 28.84 3.37 20.83
CA THR A 56 28.82 1.96 20.45
C THR A 56 27.41 1.55 20.02
N TYR A 57 27.30 1.02 18.80
CA TYR A 57 26.03 0.57 18.22
C TYR A 57 26.16 -0.89 17.83
N TYR A 58 25.24 -1.71 18.35
CA TYR A 58 25.12 -3.11 17.98
C TYR A 58 24.13 -3.25 16.81
N ALA A 59 24.18 -4.39 16.12
CA ALA A 59 23.32 -4.66 14.98
C ALA A 59 21.83 -4.51 15.34
N ILE A 60 21.45 -4.92 16.55
CA ILE A 60 20.08 -4.82 17.06
C ILE A 60 19.59 -3.37 17.14
N ASP A 61 20.44 -2.41 17.53
CA ASP A 61 20.06 -1.00 17.63
C ASP A 61 19.68 -0.44 16.25
N ILE A 62 20.44 -0.82 15.23
CA ILE A 62 20.21 -0.41 13.84
C ILE A 62 18.93 -1.05 13.30
N ILE A 63 18.70 -2.33 13.61
CA ILE A 63 17.49 -3.05 13.20
C ILE A 63 16.25 -2.40 13.80
N ILE A 64 16.26 -2.11 15.10
CA ILE A 64 15.13 -1.48 15.80
C ILE A 64 14.87 -0.07 15.24
N ALA A 65 15.92 0.73 15.02
CA ALA A 65 15.80 2.05 14.42
C ALA A 65 15.19 1.97 13.00
N ALA A 66 15.65 1.03 12.17
CA ALA A 66 15.12 0.82 10.82
C ALA A 66 13.65 0.40 10.84
N VAL A 67 13.28 -0.53 11.73
CA VAL A 67 11.89 -0.98 11.91
C VAL A 67 10.99 0.19 12.35
N GLY A 68 11.42 0.97 13.34
CA GLY A 68 10.71 2.15 13.81
C GLY A 68 10.50 3.21 12.71
N PHE A 69 11.52 3.43 11.88
CA PHE A 69 11.44 4.33 10.73
C PHE A 69 10.42 3.85 9.68
N VAL A 70 10.44 2.56 9.34
CA VAL A 70 9.49 1.97 8.40
C VAL A 70 8.05 2.07 8.90
N PHE A 71 7.80 1.80 10.18
CA PHE A 71 6.46 1.93 10.76
C PHE A 71 5.98 3.39 10.76
N SER A 72 6.86 4.33 11.11
CA SER A 72 6.55 5.77 11.12
C SER A 72 6.14 6.30 9.75
N ILE A 73 6.73 5.78 8.67
CA ILE A 73 6.40 6.19 7.29
C ILE A 73 5.20 5.40 6.74
N SER A 74 5.10 4.12 7.06
CA SER A 74 4.06 3.24 6.50
C SER A 74 2.67 3.55 7.03
N ALA A 75 2.52 3.99 8.28
CA ALA A 75 1.24 4.35 8.89
C ALA A 75 0.54 5.51 8.17
N PRO A 76 1.16 6.70 7.99
CA PRO A 76 0.52 7.81 7.27
C PRO A 76 0.28 7.46 5.80
N ILE A 77 1.20 6.78 5.13
CA ILE A 77 1.03 6.35 3.72
C ILE A 77 -0.17 5.40 3.58
N SER A 78 -0.37 4.50 4.54
CA SER A 78 -1.50 3.56 4.52
C SER A 78 -2.84 4.27 4.73
N ALA A 79 -2.89 5.26 5.63
CA ALA A 79 -4.07 6.10 5.83
C ALA A 79 -4.39 6.97 4.60
N LEU A 80 -3.37 7.54 3.98
CA LEU A 80 -3.47 8.30 2.72
C LEU A 80 -3.91 7.44 1.52
N LYS A 81 -3.54 6.16 1.52
CA LYS A 81 -3.99 5.20 0.51
C LYS A 81 -5.44 4.76 0.73
N GLN A 82 -5.87 4.56 1.98
CA GLN A 82 -7.26 4.20 2.31
C GLN A 82 -8.23 5.33 2.00
N SER A 83 -7.84 6.58 2.23
CA SER A 83 -8.64 7.76 1.88
C SER A 83 -8.72 8.05 0.37
N GLY A 84 -8.10 7.22 -0.49
CA GLY A 84 -8.10 7.40 -1.94
C GLY A 84 -7.29 8.59 -2.46
N LYS A 85 -6.74 9.42 -1.56
CA LYS A 85 -5.98 10.63 -1.89
C LYS A 85 -4.57 10.35 -2.43
N LEU A 86 -4.02 9.16 -2.14
CA LEU A 86 -2.69 8.77 -2.62
C LEU A 86 -2.77 7.81 -3.82
N ARG A 87 -2.74 8.38 -5.02
CA ARG A 87 -2.53 7.61 -6.26
C ARG A 87 -1.03 7.38 -6.45
N ILE A 88 -0.55 6.19 -6.08
CA ILE A 88 0.82 5.77 -6.37
C ILE A 88 0.98 5.66 -7.89
N SER A 89 1.92 6.44 -8.44
CA SER A 89 2.26 6.39 -9.87
C SER A 89 2.55 4.97 -10.32
N ARG A 90 2.12 4.64 -11.54
CA ARG A 90 2.36 3.33 -12.14
C ARG A 90 3.85 2.99 -12.20
N GLY A 91 4.70 3.98 -12.48
CA GLY A 91 6.16 3.83 -12.45
C GLY A 91 6.67 3.45 -11.06
N TRP A 92 6.21 4.16 -10.02
CA TRP A 92 6.52 3.86 -8.63
C TRP A 92 6.06 2.45 -8.22
N SER A 93 4.88 2.03 -8.67
CA SER A 93 4.35 0.70 -8.37
C SER A 93 5.22 -0.42 -8.96
N LYS A 94 5.76 -0.23 -10.17
CA LYS A 94 6.65 -1.16 -10.85
C LYS A 94 8.03 -1.16 -10.21
N ASN A 95 8.59 0.01 -9.93
CA ASN A 95 9.88 0.15 -9.26
C ASN A 95 9.85 -0.48 -7.87
N MET A 96 8.78 -0.25 -7.10
CA MET A 96 8.60 -0.89 -5.80
C MET A 96 8.42 -2.41 -5.91
N ALA A 97 7.85 -2.92 -7.00
CA ALA A 97 7.78 -4.36 -7.24
C ALA A 97 9.15 -4.95 -7.65
N ARG A 98 9.97 -4.22 -8.42
CA ARG A 98 11.36 -4.59 -8.72
C ARG A 98 12.23 -4.60 -7.45
N LEU A 99 12.09 -3.58 -6.60
CA LEU A 99 12.79 -3.52 -5.31
C LEU A 99 12.43 -4.71 -4.43
N ARG A 100 11.14 -5.05 -4.33
CA ARG A 100 10.70 -6.27 -3.63
C ARG A 100 11.29 -7.54 -4.22
N LEU A 101 11.44 -7.60 -5.54
CA LEU A 101 12.06 -8.77 -6.18
C LEU A 101 13.52 -8.89 -5.77
N VAL A 102 14.30 -7.80 -5.85
CA VAL A 102 15.71 -7.76 -5.42
C VAL A 102 15.84 -8.15 -3.96
N LEU A 103 15.02 -7.56 -3.08
CA LEU A 103 15.00 -7.88 -1.65
C LEU A 103 14.63 -9.35 -1.39
N GLY A 104 13.64 -9.88 -2.10
CA GLY A 104 13.26 -11.28 -1.94
C GLY A 104 14.36 -12.25 -2.37
N VAL A 105 15.08 -11.92 -3.45
CA VAL A 105 16.25 -12.70 -3.90
C VAL A 105 17.38 -12.60 -2.87
N SER A 106 17.68 -11.40 -2.35
CA SER A 106 18.75 -11.22 -1.36
C SER A 106 18.49 -12.00 -0.07
N LEU A 107 17.23 -12.05 0.40
CA LEU A 107 16.88 -12.85 1.59
C LEU A 107 17.14 -14.34 1.38
N ILE A 108 16.80 -14.88 0.21
CA ILE A 108 17.05 -16.28 -0.12
C ILE A 108 18.56 -16.55 -0.21
N THR A 109 19.32 -15.66 -0.85
CA THR A 109 20.78 -15.83 -0.93
C THR A 109 21.43 -15.77 0.45
N ILE A 110 20.99 -14.87 1.33
CA ILE A 110 21.50 -14.80 2.70
C ILE A 110 21.20 -16.10 3.45
N ALA A 111 19.96 -16.59 3.39
CA ALA A 111 19.58 -17.83 4.07
C ALA A 111 20.38 -19.05 3.58
N VAL A 112 20.64 -19.14 2.27
CA VAL A 112 21.44 -20.23 1.70
C VAL A 112 22.92 -20.09 2.07
N CYS A 113 23.49 -18.89 1.99
CA CYS A 113 24.87 -18.64 2.40
C CYS A 113 25.09 -18.93 3.89
N ASP A 114 24.11 -18.62 4.73
CA ASP A 114 24.15 -18.89 6.16
C ASP A 114 24.11 -20.39 6.46
N ALA A 115 23.19 -21.12 5.83
CA ALA A 115 23.05 -22.58 6.00
C ALA A 115 24.29 -23.36 5.56
N ILE A 116 25.05 -22.83 4.60
CA ILE A 116 26.32 -23.41 4.12
C ILE A 116 27.49 -22.99 5.03
N GLY A 117 27.28 -22.06 5.97
CA GLY A 117 28.32 -21.52 6.84
C GLY A 117 29.27 -20.56 6.13
N LEU A 118 28.90 -20.03 4.95
CA LEU A 118 29.74 -19.09 4.18
C LEU A 118 29.84 -17.72 4.88
N LEU A 119 28.87 -17.39 5.74
CA LEU A 119 28.82 -16.11 6.43
C LEU A 119 29.73 -16.04 7.66
N THR A 120 30.29 -17.17 8.12
CA THR A 120 31.19 -17.22 9.26
C THR A 120 32.56 -17.76 8.85
N THR A 121 33.60 -17.34 9.58
CA THR A 121 34.97 -17.82 9.35
C THR A 121 35.17 -19.28 9.76
N GLU A 122 34.26 -19.82 10.57
CA GLU A 122 34.33 -21.16 11.15
C GLU A 122 33.48 -22.19 10.38
N GLY A 123 32.77 -21.76 9.33
CA GLY A 123 31.92 -22.65 8.53
C GLY A 123 30.66 -23.12 9.28
N GLN A 124 30.28 -22.45 10.37
CA GLN A 124 29.06 -22.70 11.14
C GLN A 124 27.97 -21.70 10.76
N PRO A 125 26.68 -22.05 10.91
CA PRO A 125 25.60 -21.10 10.75
C PRO A 125 25.73 -19.95 11.75
N LEU A 126 25.28 -18.75 11.36
CA LEU A 126 25.39 -17.54 12.17
C LEU A 126 24.63 -17.70 13.49
N ASP A 127 25.22 -17.19 14.58
CA ASP A 127 24.50 -17.10 15.85
C ASP A 127 23.47 -15.95 15.80
N TRP A 128 22.25 -16.31 15.43
CA TRP A 128 21.13 -15.38 15.36
C TRP A 128 20.71 -14.83 16.72
N ALA A 129 21.14 -15.44 17.84
CA ALA A 129 20.90 -14.88 19.17
C ALA A 129 21.61 -13.55 19.35
N LEU A 130 22.83 -13.41 18.82
CA LEU A 130 23.58 -12.15 18.86
C LEU A 130 22.96 -11.08 17.96
N VAL A 131 22.36 -11.50 16.83
CA VAL A 131 21.80 -10.57 15.83
C VAL A 131 20.41 -10.08 16.21
N LEU A 132 19.53 -10.99 16.62
CA LEU A 132 18.13 -10.69 16.94
C LEU A 132 17.91 -10.43 18.43
N GLY A 133 18.88 -10.76 19.28
CA GLY A 133 18.78 -10.61 20.74
C GLY A 133 17.85 -11.61 21.40
N ILE A 134 17.40 -12.64 20.67
CA ILE A 134 16.50 -13.68 21.18
C ILE A 134 17.15 -15.03 20.89
N PRO A 135 17.27 -15.93 21.88
CA PRO A 135 17.80 -17.27 21.64
C PRO A 135 16.88 -18.01 20.67
N MET A 136 17.30 -18.08 19.41
CA MET A 136 16.58 -18.73 18.32
C MET A 136 17.53 -19.71 17.64
N PRO A 137 17.14 -20.97 17.45
CA PRO A 137 17.97 -21.91 16.71
C PRO A 137 18.06 -21.47 15.24
N ALA A 138 19.27 -21.52 14.67
CA ALA A 138 19.58 -20.96 13.35
C ALA A 138 18.65 -21.48 12.24
N PHE A 139 18.32 -22.78 12.25
CA PHE A 139 17.45 -23.40 11.25
C PHE A 139 16.07 -22.73 11.15
N LEU A 140 15.51 -22.21 12.27
CA LEU A 140 14.22 -21.53 12.24
C LEU A 140 14.32 -20.20 11.50
N VAL A 141 15.41 -19.48 11.72
CA VAL A 141 15.65 -18.18 11.07
C VAL A 141 15.87 -18.40 9.58
N GLU A 142 16.72 -19.35 9.19
CA GLU A 142 16.96 -19.73 7.79
C GLU A 142 15.67 -20.11 7.05
N VAL A 143 14.86 -21.01 7.64
CA VAL A 143 13.58 -21.43 7.05
C VAL A 143 12.62 -20.25 6.94
N SER A 144 12.56 -19.38 7.96
CA SER A 144 11.71 -18.19 7.92
C SER A 144 12.13 -17.21 6.81
N LEU A 145 13.44 -16.99 6.64
CA LEU A 145 14.00 -16.13 5.59
C LEU A 145 13.70 -16.69 4.20
N LEU A 146 13.81 -18.01 4.01
CA LEU A 146 13.44 -18.69 2.77
C LEU A 146 11.95 -18.51 2.45
N ILE A 147 11.06 -18.78 3.41
CA ILE A 147 9.61 -18.66 3.22
C ILE A 147 9.24 -17.21 2.89
N LEU A 148 9.75 -16.25 3.67
CA LEU A 148 9.50 -14.82 3.45
C LEU A 148 10.04 -14.37 2.10
N GLY A 149 11.26 -14.76 1.73
CA GLY A 149 11.86 -14.46 0.44
C GLY A 149 10.99 -14.95 -0.72
N VAL A 150 10.54 -16.21 -0.68
CA VAL A 150 9.67 -16.80 -1.71
C VAL A 150 8.32 -16.08 -1.79
N MET A 151 7.71 -15.74 -0.65
CA MET A 151 6.44 -15.01 -0.61
C MET A 151 6.57 -13.60 -1.21
N VAL A 152 7.65 -12.88 -0.89
CA VAL A 152 7.94 -11.54 -1.40
C VAL A 152 8.16 -11.59 -2.92
N ILE A 153 8.95 -12.55 -3.42
CA ILE A 153 9.17 -12.77 -4.85
C ILE A 153 7.84 -13.08 -5.56
N LYS A 154 7.05 -14.03 -5.03
CA LYS A 154 5.73 -14.38 -5.61
C LYS A 154 4.82 -13.16 -5.71
N LYS A 155 4.84 -12.26 -4.72
CA LYS A 155 4.05 -11.03 -4.73
C LYS A 155 4.60 -10.03 -5.74
N ALA A 156 5.91 -9.86 -5.82
CA ALA A 156 6.58 -8.99 -6.78
C ALA A 156 6.30 -9.44 -8.23
N VAL A 157 6.55 -10.71 -8.55
CA VAL A 157 6.35 -11.30 -9.88
C VAL A 157 4.90 -11.16 -10.34
N ARG A 158 3.92 -11.40 -9.45
CA ARG A 158 2.49 -11.18 -9.78
C ARG A 158 2.20 -9.74 -10.22
N ARG A 159 2.85 -8.75 -9.61
CA ARG A 159 2.68 -7.33 -9.94
C ARG A 159 3.45 -6.90 -11.19
N LEU A 160 4.59 -7.53 -11.48
CA LEU A 160 5.32 -7.30 -12.74
C LEU A 160 4.60 -7.95 -13.93
N LYS A 161 4.03 -9.14 -13.74
CA LYS A 161 3.30 -9.89 -14.79
C LYS A 161 1.89 -9.37 -15.04
N SER A 162 1.28 -8.64 -14.11
CA SER A 162 -0.05 -8.08 -14.33
C SER A 162 -0.01 -7.10 -15.51
N LYS A 163 -0.61 -7.50 -16.63
CA LYS A 163 -0.83 -6.61 -17.78
C LYS A 163 -1.67 -5.42 -17.31
N PRO A 164 -1.41 -4.20 -17.81
CA PRO A 164 -2.38 -3.13 -17.61
C PRO A 164 -3.72 -3.58 -18.15
N LYS A 165 -4.80 -3.38 -17.38
CA LYS A 165 -6.08 -3.12 -18.01
C LYS A 165 -5.88 -1.82 -18.80
N SER A 166 -5.64 -1.92 -20.10
CA SER A 166 -5.75 -0.79 -21.00
C SER A 166 -7.23 -0.48 -21.09
N GLU A 167 -7.76 0.15 -20.05
CA GLU A 167 -9.01 0.87 -20.18
C GLU A 167 -8.66 2.06 -21.06
N PHE A 168 -8.94 1.92 -22.36
CA PHE A 168 -8.87 3.02 -23.31
C PHE A 168 -9.87 4.06 -22.80
N THR A 169 -9.34 5.02 -22.06
CA THR A 169 -10.09 6.14 -21.53
C THR A 169 -10.08 7.17 -22.63
N GLU A 170 -11.24 7.37 -23.25
CA GLU A 170 -11.38 8.28 -24.37
C GLU A 170 -11.00 9.71 -23.93
N PRO A 171 -10.43 10.55 -24.82
CA PRO A 171 -9.91 11.87 -24.44
C PRO A 171 -10.89 12.77 -23.68
N TRP A 172 -12.20 12.61 -23.89
CA TRP A 172 -13.25 13.34 -23.17
C TRP A 172 -13.46 12.86 -21.72
N GLN A 173 -13.06 11.63 -21.37
CA GLN A 173 -13.11 11.12 -20.00
C GLN A 173 -11.98 11.70 -19.12
N MET A 174 -10.91 12.20 -19.73
CA MET A 174 -9.75 12.78 -19.03
C MET A 174 -9.94 14.26 -18.66
N ALA A 175 -10.87 14.97 -19.31
CA ALA A 175 -10.94 16.43 -19.27
C ALA A 175 -11.79 17.04 -18.13
N GLY A 176 -12.38 16.25 -17.23
CA GLY A 176 -13.14 16.83 -16.10
C GLY A 176 -14.09 15.92 -15.34
N ALA A 177 -14.10 14.61 -15.58
CA ALA A 177 -15.15 13.72 -15.08
C ALA A 177 -14.83 12.99 -13.75
N SER A 178 -13.68 13.22 -13.11
CA SER A 178 -13.39 12.51 -11.84
C SER A 178 -14.10 13.09 -10.62
N ASP A 179 -14.48 14.38 -10.65
CA ASP A 179 -14.91 15.11 -9.46
C ASP A 179 -16.41 15.50 -9.49
N PHE A 180 -17.13 15.12 -10.54
CA PHE A 180 -18.59 15.28 -10.66
C PHE A 180 -19.32 13.93 -10.71
N ARG A 181 -18.89 12.96 -9.88
CA ARG A 181 -19.67 11.74 -9.66
C ARG A 181 -20.76 12.00 -8.63
N GLY A 182 -21.87 12.57 -9.10
CA GLY A 182 -23.12 12.61 -8.34
C GLY A 182 -23.74 11.21 -8.17
N SER A 183 -24.81 11.13 -7.39
CA SER A 183 -25.60 9.92 -7.02
C SER A 183 -26.06 9.01 -8.18
N LEU A 184 -25.75 9.37 -9.44
CA LEU A 184 -26.10 8.71 -10.68
C LEU A 184 -25.32 7.42 -11.01
N GLU A 185 -24.12 7.21 -10.45
CA GLU A 185 -23.43 5.91 -10.62
C GLU A 185 -23.87 4.82 -9.61
N LYS A 186 -24.72 5.17 -8.63
CA LYS A 186 -25.24 4.21 -7.64
C LYS A 186 -26.48 3.44 -8.11
N LYS A 187 -27.09 3.80 -9.25
CA LYS A 187 -28.17 3.00 -9.86
C LYS A 187 -27.60 1.99 -10.85
N ASP A 188 -27.04 0.97 -10.22
CA ASP A 188 -26.77 -0.36 -10.71
C ASP A 188 -27.81 -0.91 -11.71
N LYS A 189 -27.29 -1.69 -12.68
CA LYS A 189 -27.93 -2.86 -13.33
C LYS A 189 -28.91 -2.67 -14.52
N GLY A 190 -28.84 -1.58 -15.26
CA GLY A 190 -29.71 -1.39 -16.46
C GLY A 190 -29.00 -1.31 -17.81
N SER A 191 -27.85 -0.64 -17.90
CA SER A 191 -27.27 -0.33 -19.21
C SER A 191 -26.45 -1.51 -19.74
N LYS A 192 -27.00 -2.16 -20.77
CA LYS A 192 -26.34 -3.21 -21.55
C LYS A 192 -24.94 -2.74 -21.95
N LYS A 193 -23.95 -3.61 -21.69
CA LYS A 193 -22.59 -3.63 -22.23
C LYS A 193 -22.43 -2.75 -23.48
N GLY A 194 -21.66 -1.67 -23.34
CA GLY A 194 -20.84 -1.11 -24.41
C GLY A 194 -21.56 -0.40 -25.56
N GLY A 195 -22.80 0.06 -25.37
CA GLY A 195 -23.44 0.99 -26.31
C GLY A 195 -23.01 2.43 -26.03
N VAL A 196 -22.66 3.18 -27.08
CA VAL A 196 -22.49 4.64 -27.02
C VAL A 196 -23.78 5.25 -26.45
N MET A 197 -23.64 6.07 -25.41
CA MET A 197 -24.76 6.75 -24.76
C MET A 197 -25.51 7.57 -25.81
N THR A 198 -26.78 7.25 -26.03
CA THR A 198 -27.59 7.96 -27.04
C THR A 198 -27.99 9.33 -26.50
N VAL A 199 -28.30 10.26 -27.40
CA VAL A 199 -28.82 11.58 -27.01
C VAL A 199 -30.14 11.43 -26.22
N GLY A 200 -30.90 10.36 -26.48
CA GLY A 200 -32.08 9.99 -25.70
C GLY A 200 -31.76 9.63 -24.24
N ASP A 201 -30.70 8.84 -23.99
CA ASP A 201 -30.29 8.48 -22.63
C ASP A 201 -29.81 9.69 -21.83
N LEU A 202 -29.08 10.62 -22.49
CA LEU A 202 -28.67 11.91 -21.91
C LEU A 202 -29.87 12.76 -21.52
N ARG A 203 -30.87 12.87 -22.40
CA ARG A 203 -32.06 13.70 -22.20
C ARG A 203 -33.00 13.12 -21.12
N SER A 204 -33.16 11.80 -21.11
CA SER A 204 -33.93 11.08 -20.08
C SER A 204 -33.27 11.20 -18.70
N ALA A 205 -31.94 11.13 -18.62
CA ALA A 205 -31.20 11.29 -17.36
C ALA A 205 -31.30 12.71 -16.77
N LEU A 206 -31.54 13.71 -17.60
CA LEU A 206 -31.77 15.11 -17.21
C LEU A 206 -33.25 15.42 -16.94
N SER A 207 -34.14 14.42 -17.01
CA SER A 207 -35.59 14.57 -16.87
C SER A 207 -36.21 15.64 -17.78
N LEU A 208 -35.54 15.95 -18.90
CA LEU A 208 -36.01 16.94 -19.87
C LEU A 208 -37.25 16.48 -20.64
N ASP A 209 -37.50 15.17 -20.67
CA ASP A 209 -38.73 14.58 -21.22
C ASP A 209 -39.98 14.96 -20.40
N GLN A 210 -39.84 15.39 -19.14
CA GLN A 210 -40.98 15.85 -18.34
C GLN A 210 -41.46 17.26 -18.73
N TYR A 211 -40.66 18.00 -19.51
CA TYR A 211 -40.92 19.39 -19.90
C TYR A 211 -41.21 19.56 -21.40
N GLU A 212 -41.36 18.48 -22.17
CA GLU A 212 -41.87 18.60 -23.54
C GLU A 212 -43.39 18.79 -23.53
N ASP A 213 -43.81 19.88 -24.18
CA ASP A 213 -45.20 20.27 -24.31
C ASP A 213 -46.01 19.24 -25.11
N ILE A 214 -47.17 18.89 -24.55
CA ILE A 214 -48.23 18.06 -25.16
C ILE A 214 -48.66 18.60 -26.54
N PHE A 215 -48.33 19.86 -26.85
CA PHE A 215 -48.67 20.55 -28.10
C PHE A 215 -47.89 20.05 -29.33
N GLN A 216 -46.81 19.26 -29.19
CA GLN A 216 -46.14 18.61 -30.33
C GLN A 216 -46.59 17.17 -30.60
N LEU A 217 -47.21 16.50 -29.62
CA LEU A 217 -47.73 15.14 -29.78
C LEU A 217 -49.09 15.09 -30.52
N GLY A 218 -49.73 16.25 -30.76
CA GLY A 218 -51.08 16.34 -31.32
C GLY A 218 -51.21 16.79 -32.77
N THR A 219 -50.13 17.08 -33.50
CA THR A 219 -50.23 17.68 -34.85
C THR A 219 -49.93 16.74 -36.03
N SER A 220 -49.91 15.43 -35.82
CA SER A 220 -49.82 14.45 -36.92
C SER A 220 -50.97 13.45 -36.92
N THR A 221 -52.20 13.96 -36.95
CA THR A 221 -53.33 13.17 -37.44
C THR A 221 -53.71 13.65 -38.82
N ASN A 222 -53.40 12.79 -39.80
CA ASN A 222 -53.79 12.85 -41.20
C ASN A 222 -53.04 13.87 -42.04
N ASP A 223 -51.89 13.46 -42.58
CA ASP A 223 -51.69 13.49 -44.03
C ASP A 223 -50.45 12.68 -44.41
N ASP A 224 -50.58 12.06 -45.58
CA ASP A 224 -49.68 11.09 -46.22
C ASP A 224 -48.31 11.73 -46.52
N ILE A 225 -47.36 11.63 -45.58
CA ILE A 225 -46.01 12.16 -45.74
C ILE A 225 -45.01 11.01 -45.74
N SER A 226 -44.75 10.50 -46.95
CA SER A 226 -43.55 9.70 -47.24
C SER A 226 -42.32 10.62 -47.24
N VAL A 227 -41.60 10.71 -46.13
CA VAL A 227 -40.19 11.10 -46.14
C VAL A 227 -39.46 10.38 -45.02
N GLY A 228 -38.63 9.41 -45.41
CA GLY A 228 -37.71 8.70 -44.53
C GLY A 228 -36.65 9.65 -43.99
N ARG A 229 -36.93 10.29 -42.85
CA ARG A 229 -35.89 10.82 -41.97
C ARG A 229 -35.70 9.83 -40.83
N THR A 230 -34.45 9.43 -40.61
CA THR A 230 -34.07 8.55 -39.50
C THR A 230 -34.49 9.17 -38.17
N CYS A 231 -35.20 8.40 -37.34
CA CYS A 231 -35.64 8.87 -36.02
C CYS A 231 -34.42 9.23 -35.17
N HIS A 232 -34.27 10.52 -34.86
CA HIS A 232 -33.08 11.09 -34.22
C HIS A 232 -32.90 10.64 -32.76
N TYR A 233 -33.97 10.12 -32.14
CA TYR A 233 -33.96 9.58 -30.79
C TYR A 233 -33.28 8.21 -30.68
N CYS A 234 -33.39 7.38 -31.72
CA CYS A 234 -32.84 6.03 -31.74
C CYS A 234 -31.87 5.80 -32.90
N ASN A 235 -31.40 6.86 -33.57
CA ASN A 235 -30.57 6.77 -34.78
C ASN A 235 -31.10 5.74 -35.79
N GLY A 236 -32.42 5.76 -36.04
CA GLY A 236 -33.08 4.84 -36.97
C GLY A 236 -33.30 3.40 -36.46
N GLN A 237 -32.94 3.03 -35.22
CA GLN A 237 -33.15 1.66 -34.69
C GLN A 237 -34.61 1.32 -34.39
N GLY A 238 -35.49 2.32 -34.39
CA GLY A 238 -36.87 2.19 -33.92
C GLY A 238 -36.92 2.11 -32.40
N CYS A 239 -37.64 3.04 -31.76
CA CYS A 239 -37.90 3.00 -30.33
C CYS A 239 -39.39 3.28 -30.06
N THR A 240 -39.83 3.04 -28.82
CA THR A 240 -41.21 3.27 -28.38
C THR A 240 -41.67 4.71 -28.55
N GLN A 241 -40.74 5.67 -28.62
CA GLN A 241 -41.03 7.08 -28.89
C GLN A 241 -41.30 7.39 -30.37
N CYS A 242 -40.85 6.52 -31.27
CA CYS A 242 -41.06 6.63 -32.72
C CYS A 242 -41.97 5.51 -33.24
N ASP A 243 -42.78 4.92 -32.37
CA ASP A 243 -43.72 3.83 -32.66
C ASP A 243 -43.06 2.63 -33.40
N PHE A 244 -41.78 2.38 -33.09
CA PHE A 244 -40.90 1.40 -33.76
C PHE A 244 -40.68 1.60 -35.27
N LYS A 245 -41.06 2.75 -35.84
CA LYS A 245 -40.94 3.06 -37.28
C LYS A 245 -39.58 3.63 -37.67
N GLY A 246 -38.49 2.98 -37.25
CA GLY A 246 -37.14 3.33 -37.70
C GLY A 246 -36.73 2.48 -38.90
N GLU A 247 -36.39 3.11 -40.03
CA GLU A 247 -35.70 2.43 -41.13
C GLU A 247 -34.21 2.75 -41.06
N PHE A 248 -33.38 1.71 -41.03
CA PHE A 248 -31.94 1.80 -41.30
C PHE A 248 -31.76 1.81 -42.83
N MET A 249 -31.27 2.92 -43.38
CA MET A 249 -30.58 2.93 -44.67
C MET A 249 -29.08 2.97 -44.44
#